data_AF-A0A966XE11-F1
#
_entry.id   AF-A0A966XE11-F1
#
_cell.length_a   1.000
_cell.length_b   1.000
_cell.length_c   1.000
_cell.angle_alpha   90.00
_cell.angle_beta   90.00
_cell.angle_gamma   90.00
#
_symmetry.space_group_name_H-M   'P 1'
#
loop_
_entity.id
_entity.type
_entity.pdbx_description
1 polymer ?
#
loop_
_entity_poly.entity_id
_entity_poly.type
_entity_poly.pdbx_seq_one_letter_code
_entity_poly.pdbx_strand_id
1 'polypeptide(L)' 'MTSDLDFDIRQFIPYLLNQAAEESSLAFQRIYKDRYGMLRGEWRVLFHLGIY' A
#
# COMPACT_ATOMS: atom_id res chain seq x y z
N MET A 1 21.18 32.42 10.14
CA MET A 1 20.87 31.21 10.94
C MET A 1 19.71 30.54 10.23
N THR A 2 19.93 29.31 9.77
CA THR A 2 19.08 28.58 8.82
C THR A 2 17.66 28.42 9.38
N SER A 3 16.67 28.95 8.65
CA SER A 3 15.26 28.70 8.90
C SER A 3 14.99 27.21 8.76
N ASP A 4 14.63 26.58 9.87
CA ASP A 4 14.18 25.20 9.92
C ASP A 4 13.00 25.05 8.96
N LEU A 5 13.19 24.31 7.87
CA LEU A 5 12.11 23.96 6.96
C LEU A 5 11.23 22.96 7.72
N ASP A 6 10.17 23.49 8.33
CA ASP A 6 9.22 22.70 9.11
C ASP A 6 8.74 21.50 8.28
N PHE A 7 9.01 20.28 8.76
CA PHE A 7 8.73 19.07 8.01
C PHE A 7 7.21 18.84 7.96
N ASP A 8 6.59 19.07 6.81
CA ASP A 8 5.19 18.73 6.57
C ASP A 8 5.06 17.33 5.95
N ILE A 9 4.57 16.37 6.74
CA ILE A 9 4.31 15.00 6.29
C ILE A 9 3.33 14.94 5.11
N ARG A 10 2.45 15.93 4.94
CA ARG A 10 1.52 16.05 3.81
C ARG A 10 2.21 16.49 2.51
N GLN A 11 3.45 16.96 2.59
CA GLN A 11 4.29 17.24 1.42
C GLN A 11 5.37 16.17 1.22
N PHE A 12 5.46 15.20 2.13
CA PHE A 12 6.42 14.11 2.04
C PHE A 12 5.88 13.00 1.12
N ILE A 13 6.28 13.07 -0.15
CA ILE A 13 5.85 12.14 -1.21
C ILE A 13 5.93 10.65 -0.79
N PRO A 14 6.99 10.16 -0.15
CA PRO A 14 7.04 8.74 0.26
C PRO A 14 5.92 8.33 1.22
N TYR A 15 5.51 9.22 2.13
CA TYR A 15 4.37 8.95 3.03
C TYR A 15 3.06 8.89 2.25
N LEU A 16 2.81 9.88 1.38
CA LEU A 16 1.61 9.91 0.56
C LEU A 16 1.49 8.68 -0.36
N LEU A 17 2.61 8.26 -0.96
CA LEU A 17 2.64 7.06 -1.81
C LEU A 17 2.37 5.79 -1.01
N ASN A 18 2.92 5.66 0.20
CA ASN A 18 2.64 4.54 1.07
C ASN A 18 1.15 4.48 1.44
N GLN A 19 0.57 5.63 1.82
CA GLN A 19 -0.84 5.73 2.17
C GLN A 19 -1.76 5.41 0.99
N ALA A 20 -1.48 5.93 -0.20
CA ALA A 20 -2.23 5.62 -1.41
C ALA A 20 -2.14 4.13 -1.80
N ALA A 21 -0.97 3.51 -1.62
CA ALA A 21 -0.77 2.09 -1.87
C ALA A 21 -1.52 1.22 -0.85
N GLU A 22 -1.62 1.64 0.40
CA GLU A 22 -2.37 0.94 1.44
C GLU A 22 -3.88 1.00 1.20
N GLU A 23 -4.42 2.19 0.88
CA GLU A 23 -5.83 2.36 0.51
C GLU A 23 -6.22 1.49 -0.70
N SER A 24 -5.37 1.47 -1.72
CA SER A 24 -5.55 0.60 -2.88
C SER A 24 -5.54 -0.87 -2.45
N SER A 25 -4.57 -1.28 -1.61
CA SER A 25 -4.47 -2.65 -1.11
C SER A 25 -5.69 -3.11 -0.31
N LEU A 26 -6.25 -2.23 0.52
CA LEU A 26 -7.47 -2.49 1.31
C LEU A 26 -8.68 -2.71 0.41
N ALA A 27 -8.84 -1.91 -0.64
CA ALA A 27 -9.92 -2.10 -1.61
C ALA A 27 -9.83 -3.48 -2.30
N PHE A 28 -8.63 -3.90 -2.68
CA PHE A 28 -8.39 -5.23 -3.25
C PHE A 28 -8.57 -6.37 -2.25
N GLN A 29 -8.39 -6.11 -0.94
CA GLN A 29 -8.56 -7.13 0.10
C GLN A 29 -9.92 -7.77 0.12
N ARG A 30 -10.98 -6.98 -0.09
CA ARG A 30 -12.34 -7.51 -0.15
C ARG A 30 -12.49 -8.54 -1.27
N ILE A 31 -11.84 -8.34 -2.41
CA ILE A 31 -11.97 -9.22 -3.58
C ILE A 31 -11.38 -10.59 -3.30
N TYR A 32 -10.12 -10.68 -2.87
CA TYR A 32 -9.47 -11.98 -2.68
C TYR A 32 -9.94 -12.69 -1.41
N LYS A 33 -10.39 -11.95 -0.38
CA LYS A 33 -10.98 -12.54 0.82
C LYS A 33 -12.37 -13.10 0.53
N ASP A 34 -13.25 -12.34 -0.13
CA ASP A 34 -14.63 -12.78 -0.36
C ASP A 34 -14.70 -13.89 -1.41
N ARG A 35 -13.85 -13.83 -2.43
CA ARG A 35 -13.87 -14.80 -3.54
C ARG A 35 -13.08 -16.07 -3.24
N TYR A 36 -11.99 -15.98 -2.50
CA TYR A 36 -11.05 -17.08 -2.33
C TYR A 36 -10.68 -17.40 -0.87
N GLY A 37 -11.21 -16.65 0.11
CA GLY A 37 -10.87 -16.83 1.52
C GLY A 37 -9.42 -16.46 1.86
N MET A 38 -8.69 -15.81 0.94
CA MET A 38 -7.26 -15.57 1.06
C MET A 38 -6.93 -14.38 1.96
N LEU A 39 -5.78 -14.47 2.60
CA LEU A 39 -5.12 -13.37 3.30
C LEU A 39 -4.26 -12.55 2.33
N ARG A 40 -3.94 -11.30 2.73
CA ARG A 40 -3.08 -10.39 1.93
C ARG A 40 -1.73 -11.03 1.58
N GLY A 41 -1.14 -11.78 2.50
CA GLY A 41 0.13 -12.47 2.27
C GLY A 41 0.04 -13.55 1.19
N GLU A 42 -1.00 -14.37 1.24
CA GLU A 42 -1.25 -15.45 0.28
C GLU A 42 -1.50 -14.89 -1.13
N TRP A 43 -2.32 -13.84 -1.22
CA TRP A 43 -2.53 -13.11 -2.48
C TRP A 43 -1.22 -12.53 -3.02
N ARG A 44 -0.38 -11.93 -2.17
CA ARG A 44 0.91 -11.38 -2.62
C ARG A 44 1.82 -12.46 -3.18
N VAL A 45 1.89 -13.63 -2.55
CA VAL A 45 2.69 -14.74 -3.07
C VAL A 45 2.19 -15.14 -4.46
N LEU A 46 0.88 -15.36 -4.63
CA LEU A 46 0.30 -15.72 -5.92
C LEU A 46 0.50 -14.63 -6.99
N PHE A 47 0.36 -13.35 -6.62
CA PHE A 47 0.60 -12.24 -7.54
C PHE A 47 2.05 -12.23 -8.06
N HIS A 48 3.04 -12.47 -7.20
CA HIS A 48 4.44 -12.50 -7.64
C HIS A 48 4.76 -13.77 -8.44
N LEU A 49 4.14 -14.91 -8.10
CA LEU A 49 4.33 -16.16 -8.82
C LEU A 49 3.62 -16.21 -10.16
N GLY A 50 2.45 -15.57 -10.31
CA GLY A 50 1.68 -15.57 -11.56
C GLY A 50 2.15 -14.56 -12.61
N ILE A 51 3.14 -13.73 -12.28
CA ILE A 51 3.81 -12.80 -13.21
C ILE A 51 5.11 -13.41 -13.78
N TYR A 52 5.55 -14.57 -13.27
CA TYR A 52 6.61 -15.42 -13.84
C TYR A 52 6.03 -16.70 -14.44
#